data_AF-A0A1A9HWU1-F1
#
_entry.id   AF-A0A1A9HWU1-F1
#
_cell.length_a   1.000
_cell.length_b   1.000
_cell.length_c   1.000
_cell.angle_alpha   90.00
_cell.angle_beta   90.00
_cell.angle_gamma   90.00
#
_symmetry.space_group_name_H-M   'P 1'
#
loop_
_entity.id
_entity.type
_entity.pdbx_description
1 polymer ?
#
loop_
_entity_poly.entity_id
_entity_poly.type
_entity_poly.pdbx_seq_one_letter_code
_entity_poly.pdbx_strand_id
1 'polypeptide(L)'
;MAENLLIPKLMKHSLSQACSQGLLVANTPPIQLIVHFHNNIIIKTQLTVAPVFSCLFLGPGAHKVMEEVVFWSSGYAEKKHTSLCSYLAKGLLSPKQREILNCIAEIPFGEQCTYAEIAKNTHTHPRAVGSACKHNPFLLFIPCHRVVRTCGSSSYVAGISIRNILINFENAF
;
A
#
# COMPACT_ATOMS: atom_id res chain seq x y z
N MET A 1 16.18 15.79 -7.15
CA MET A 1 15.11 14.86 -6.67
C MET A 1 14.29 14.29 -7.84
N ALA A 2 14.94 13.84 -8.91
CA ALA A 2 14.32 13.13 -10.04
C ALA A 2 15.06 11.82 -10.39
N GLU A 3 16.17 11.52 -9.70
CA GLU A 3 17.06 10.38 -10.00
C GLU A 3 16.55 9.04 -9.44
N ASN A 4 15.47 9.04 -8.65
CA ASN A 4 14.95 7.82 -8.01
C ASN A 4 13.90 7.09 -8.85
N LEU A 5 13.26 7.76 -9.82
CA LEU A 5 12.16 7.21 -10.61
C LEU A 5 12.70 6.60 -11.91
N LEU A 6 12.24 5.40 -12.26
CA LEU A 6 12.79 4.62 -13.38
C LEU A 6 11.75 4.29 -14.46
N ILE A 7 10.55 4.88 -14.38
CA ILE A 7 9.46 4.56 -15.30
C ILE A 7 9.79 5.11 -16.70
N PRO A 8 9.86 4.26 -17.74
CA PRO A 8 10.06 4.72 -19.10
C PRO A 8 8.84 5.53 -19.57
N LYS A 9 9.08 6.57 -20.38
CA LYS A 9 8.09 7.50 -20.94
C LYS A 9 7.10 6.87 -21.96
N LEU A 10 6.85 5.56 -21.89
CA LEU A 10 6.04 4.80 -22.86
C LEU A 10 5.04 3.86 -22.15
N MET A 11 3.94 4.43 -21.64
CA MET A 11 2.95 3.74 -20.77
C MET A 11 2.26 2.50 -21.38
N LYS A 12 2.18 2.34 -22.70
CA LYS A 12 1.42 1.21 -23.28
C LYS A 12 2.20 -0.11 -23.34
N HIS A 13 3.49 -0.07 -23.68
CA HIS A 13 4.33 -1.28 -23.79
C HIS A 13 4.90 -1.74 -22.44
N SER A 14 5.03 -0.84 -21.47
CA SER A 14 5.56 -1.15 -20.13
C SER A 14 4.54 -1.86 -19.23
N LEU A 15 3.23 -1.63 -19.42
CA LEU A 15 2.18 -2.28 -18.63
C LEU A 15 2.03 -3.77 -18.95
N SER A 16 2.25 -4.18 -20.20
CA SER A 16 2.29 -5.60 -20.54
C SER A 16 3.47 -6.33 -19.87
N GLN A 17 4.62 -5.66 -19.71
CA GLN A 17 5.77 -6.21 -18.97
C GLN A 17 5.49 -6.34 -17.46
N ALA A 18 4.68 -5.42 -16.91
CA ALA A 18 4.25 -5.45 -15.51
C ALA A 18 3.50 -6.75 -15.14
N CYS A 19 2.80 -7.36 -16.10
CA CYS A 19 2.05 -8.60 -15.90
C CYS A 19 2.93 -9.87 -15.84
N SER A 20 4.18 -9.80 -16.33
CA SER A 20 5.07 -10.97 -16.42
C SER A 20 6.33 -10.89 -15.56
N GLN A 21 6.96 -9.71 -15.47
CA GLN A 21 8.27 -9.53 -14.84
C GLN A 21 8.26 -8.50 -13.70
N GLY A 22 7.15 -7.79 -13.53
CA GLY A 22 7.05 -6.64 -12.65
C GLY A 22 7.60 -5.38 -13.31
N LEU A 23 6.84 -4.29 -13.20
CA LEU A 23 7.24 -2.97 -13.68
C LEU A 23 8.11 -2.28 -12.63
N LEU A 24 9.29 -1.85 -13.05
CA LEU A 24 10.18 -1.04 -12.23
C LEU A 24 9.59 0.36 -12.02
N VAL A 25 9.43 0.77 -10.76
CA VAL A 25 8.91 2.09 -10.39
C VAL A 25 10.05 3.01 -9.96
N ALA A 26 10.84 2.58 -8.98
CA ALA A 26 11.91 3.39 -8.38
C ALA A 26 13.00 2.50 -7.75
N ASN A 27 14.17 3.06 -7.44
CA ASN A 27 15.22 2.31 -6.74
C ASN A 27 14.85 1.97 -5.29
N THR A 28 13.99 2.77 -4.65
CA THR A 28 13.59 2.61 -3.25
C THR A 28 12.09 2.90 -3.06
N PRO A 29 11.43 2.27 -2.07
CA PRO A 29 11.95 1.26 -1.15
C PRO A 29 12.16 -0.13 -1.80
N PRO A 30 13.04 -0.99 -1.25
CA PRO A 30 13.34 -2.33 -1.77
C PRO A 30 12.20 -3.34 -1.52
N ILE A 31 11.07 -3.12 -2.19
CA ILE A 31 9.86 -3.94 -2.10
C ILE A 31 9.20 -4.15 -3.47
N GLN A 32 8.54 -5.29 -3.65
CA GLN A 32 7.62 -5.48 -4.75
C GLN A 32 6.17 -5.42 -4.25
N LEU A 33 5.40 -4.51 -4.84
CA LEU A 33 3.96 -4.44 -4.68
C LEU A 33 3.29 -5.37 -5.69
N ILE A 34 2.69 -6.44 -5.22
CA ILE A 34 1.93 -7.38 -6.05
C ILE A 34 0.46 -6.98 -5.97
N VAL A 35 -0.15 -6.67 -7.11
CA VAL A 35 -1.54 -6.21 -7.20
C VAL A 35 -2.37 -7.24 -7.95
N HIS A 36 -3.39 -7.75 -7.28
CA HIS A 36 -4.34 -8.71 -7.84
C HIS A 36 -5.58 -7.97 -8.33
N PHE A 37 -5.92 -8.19 -9.59
CA PHE A 37 -7.08 -7.61 -10.26
C PHE A 37 -8.18 -8.63 -10.48
N HIS A 38 -9.41 -8.13 -10.44
CA HIS A 38 -10.55 -8.79 -11.05
C HIS A 38 -11.31 -7.75 -11.87
N ASN A 39 -11.26 -7.86 -13.19
CA ASN A 39 -11.79 -6.88 -14.14
C ASN A 39 -11.13 -5.50 -13.95
N ASN A 40 -11.87 -4.52 -13.43
CA ASN A 40 -11.37 -3.15 -13.28
C ASN A 40 -11.18 -2.76 -11.80
N ILE A 41 -11.04 -3.75 -10.91
CA ILE A 41 -11.01 -3.54 -9.47
C ILE A 41 -9.81 -4.26 -8.87
N ILE A 42 -9.11 -3.58 -7.95
CA ILE A 42 -8.05 -4.15 -7.13
C ILE A 42 -8.73 -4.92 -5.99
N ILE A 43 -8.55 -6.24 -5.98
CA ILE A 43 -9.14 -7.12 -4.96
C ILE A 43 -8.19 -7.36 -3.79
N LYS A 44 -6.88 -7.31 -4.03
CA LYS A 44 -5.86 -7.58 -3.02
C LYS A 44 -4.50 -7.01 -3.45
N THR A 45 -3.71 -6.59 -2.48
CA THR A 45 -2.28 -6.33 -2.64
C THR A 45 -1.46 -7.14 -1.65
N GLN A 46 -0.24 -7.45 -2.05
CA GLN A 46 0.76 -8.11 -1.22
C GLN A 46 2.09 -7.37 -1.36
N LEU A 47 2.95 -7.53 -0.36
CA LEU A 47 4.28 -6.97 -0.36
C LEU A 47 5.28 -8.10 -0.19
N THR A 48 6.36 -8.03 -0.96
CA THR A 48 7.55 -8.87 -0.79
C THR A 48 8.79 -7.99 -0.79
N VAL A 49 9.90 -8.48 -0.23
CA VAL A 49 11.19 -7.81 -0.36
C VAL A 49 11.70 -7.99 -1.79
N ALA A 50 12.21 -6.92 -2.39
CA ALA A 50 12.79 -6.94 -3.73
C ALA A 50 13.98 -5.97 -3.80
N PRO A 51 14.90 -6.08 -4.78
CA PRO A 51 16.05 -5.17 -4.87
C PRO A 51 15.68 -3.70 -5.07
N VAL A 52 14.48 -3.42 -5.58
CA VAL A 52 13.98 -2.11 -6.04
C VAL A 52 12.48 -2.03 -5.83
N PHE A 53 11.91 -0.82 -5.89
CA PHE A 53 10.46 -0.66 -5.87
C PHE A 53 9.86 -1.06 -7.22
N SER A 54 9.08 -2.13 -7.25
CA SER A 54 8.40 -2.63 -8.46
C SER A 54 6.94 -2.98 -8.22
N CYS A 55 6.16 -3.00 -9.29
CA CYS A 55 4.75 -3.41 -9.30
C CYS A 55 4.55 -4.64 -10.18
N LEU A 56 4.04 -5.74 -9.61
CA LEU A 56 3.64 -6.94 -10.35
C LEU A 56 2.10 -6.99 -10.44
N PHE A 57 1.57 -7.12 -11.65
CA PHE A 57 0.12 -7.15 -11.90
C PHE A 57 -0.36 -8.55 -12.21
N LEU A 58 -1.33 -9.05 -11.44
CA LEU A 58 -1.85 -10.42 -11.56
C LEU A 58 -3.36 -10.39 -11.83
N GLY A 59 -3.80 -11.12 -12.86
CA GLY A 59 -5.19 -11.20 -13.29
C GLY A 59 -5.59 -10.17 -14.36
N PRO A 60 -6.80 -10.29 -14.93
CA PRO A 60 -7.29 -9.34 -15.93
C PRO A 60 -7.56 -7.97 -15.27
N GLY A 61 -6.93 -6.92 -15.81
CA GLY A 61 -6.99 -5.54 -15.33
C GLY A 61 -7.14 -4.56 -16.49
N ALA A 62 -7.96 -3.52 -16.38
CA ALA A 62 -7.95 -2.43 -17.35
C ALA A 62 -6.68 -1.57 -17.21
N HIS A 63 -6.13 -1.12 -18.35
CA HIS A 63 -4.95 -0.25 -18.41
C HIS A 63 -5.06 0.96 -17.49
N LYS A 64 -6.23 1.62 -17.45
CA LYS A 64 -6.46 2.80 -16.59
C LYS A 64 -6.21 2.52 -15.10
N VAL A 65 -6.59 1.33 -14.62
CA VAL A 65 -6.37 0.94 -13.22
C VAL A 65 -4.88 0.73 -12.96
N MET A 66 -4.20 0.06 -13.90
CA MET A 66 -2.76 -0.15 -13.81
C MET A 66 -1.99 1.18 -13.84
N GLU A 67 -2.38 2.11 -14.71
CA GLU A 67 -1.80 3.46 -14.79
C GLU A 67 -1.96 4.21 -13.47
N GLU A 68 -3.13 4.15 -12.82
CA GLU A 68 -3.34 4.76 -11.51
C GLU A 68 -2.44 4.15 -10.45
N VAL A 69 -2.30 2.81 -10.43
CA VAL A 69 -1.39 2.13 -9.51
C VAL A 69 0.04 2.59 -9.70
N VAL A 70 0.52 2.65 -10.95
CA VAL A 70 1.88 3.10 -11.26
C VAL A 70 2.08 4.56 -10.85
N PHE A 71 1.12 5.43 -11.15
CA PHE A 71 1.16 6.82 -10.75
C PHE A 71 1.21 6.98 -9.23
N TRP A 72 0.36 6.24 -8.51
CA TRP A 72 0.35 6.22 -7.04
C TRP A 72 1.69 5.74 -6.49
N SER A 73 2.23 4.63 -7.01
CA SER A 73 3.52 4.07 -6.57
C SER A 73 4.68 5.03 -6.84
N SER A 74 4.64 5.75 -7.97
CA SER A 74 5.62 6.80 -8.28
C SER A 74 5.57 7.92 -7.25
N GLY A 75 4.36 8.41 -6.94
CA GLY A 75 4.17 9.44 -5.93
C GLY A 75 4.66 9.01 -4.55
N TYR A 76 4.41 7.75 -4.16
CA TYR A 76 4.92 7.17 -2.91
C TYR A 76 6.46 7.11 -2.89
N ALA A 77 7.09 6.68 -3.98
CA ALA A 77 8.55 6.62 -4.11
C ALA A 77 9.21 8.01 -4.05
N GLU A 78 8.49 9.03 -4.50
CA GLU A 78 8.88 10.43 -4.42
C GLU A 78 8.48 11.10 -3.10
N LYS A 79 7.91 10.34 -2.15
CA LYS A 79 7.45 10.82 -0.83
C LYS A 79 6.40 11.94 -0.93
N LYS A 80 5.61 11.96 -2.00
CA LYS A 80 4.50 12.90 -2.19
C LYS A 80 3.25 12.40 -1.47
N HIS A 81 2.38 13.33 -1.09
CA HIS A 81 1.04 12.96 -0.64
C HIS A 81 0.28 12.28 -1.79
N THR A 82 -0.13 11.03 -1.57
CA THR A 82 -0.89 10.24 -2.54
C THR A 82 -2.30 9.99 -2.01
N SER A 83 -3.32 10.41 -2.77
CA SER A 83 -4.70 10.04 -2.46
C SER A 83 -4.91 8.53 -2.51
N LEU A 84 -5.93 8.03 -1.80
CA LEU A 84 -6.29 6.62 -1.84
C LEU A 84 -6.67 6.18 -3.26
N CYS A 85 -6.19 5.01 -3.70
CA CYS A 85 -6.52 4.48 -5.01
C CYS A 85 -8.02 4.26 -5.18
N SER A 86 -8.55 4.69 -6.32
CA SER A 86 -9.98 4.76 -6.64
C SER A 86 -10.62 3.38 -6.87
N TYR A 87 -9.81 2.40 -7.30
CA TYR A 87 -10.26 1.08 -7.73
C TYR A 87 -10.18 -0.01 -6.65
N LEU A 88 -10.01 0.35 -5.38
CA LEU A 88 -10.00 -0.64 -4.29
C LEU A 88 -11.39 -1.25 -4.09
N ALA A 89 -11.48 -2.59 -4.02
CA ALA A 89 -12.71 -3.35 -3.80
C ALA A 89 -13.33 -3.18 -2.38
N LYS A 90 -13.45 -1.96 -1.87
CA LYS A 90 -13.93 -1.64 -0.51
C LYS A 90 -15.37 -2.11 -0.25
N GLY A 91 -16.15 -2.37 -1.29
CA GLY A 91 -17.49 -2.96 -1.20
C GLY A 91 -17.49 -4.41 -0.65
N LEU A 92 -16.37 -5.12 -0.72
CA LEU A 92 -16.21 -6.48 -0.17
C LEU A 92 -15.92 -6.48 1.34
N LEU A 93 -15.69 -5.30 1.94
CA LEU A 93 -15.40 -5.16 3.36
C LEU A 93 -16.70 -4.99 4.17
N SER A 94 -16.72 -5.58 5.36
CA SER A 94 -17.78 -5.30 6.34
C SER A 94 -17.83 -3.80 6.66
N PRO A 95 -19.00 -3.24 7.04
CA PRO A 95 -19.13 -1.81 7.29
C PRO A 95 -18.10 -1.27 8.30
N LYS A 96 -17.93 -1.95 9.44
CA LYS A 96 -16.98 -1.52 10.47
C LYS A 96 -15.52 -1.70 10.05
N GLN A 97 -15.18 -2.76 9.31
CA GLN A 97 -13.83 -2.92 8.77
C GLN A 97 -13.50 -1.79 7.77
N ARG A 98 -14.46 -1.43 6.92
CA ARG A 98 -14.31 -0.34 5.95
C ARG A 98 -14.09 1.00 6.64
N GLU A 99 -14.86 1.30 7.69
CA GLU A 99 -14.71 2.50 8.51
C GLU A 99 -13.32 2.59 9.14
N ILE A 100 -12.84 1.50 9.75
CA ILE A 100 -11.50 1.43 10.35
C ILE A 100 -10.41 1.61 9.28
N LEU A 101 -10.50 0.90 8.16
CA LEU A 101 -9.50 0.98 7.10
C LEU A 101 -9.50 2.35 6.40
N ASN A 102 -10.65 3.02 6.30
CA ASN A 102 -10.71 4.41 5.83
C ASN A 102 -10.01 5.35 6.83
N CYS A 103 -10.23 5.21 8.14
CA CYS A 103 -9.51 6.01 9.14
C CYS A 103 -7.98 5.78 9.07
N ILE A 104 -7.54 4.54 8.80
CA ILE A 104 -6.12 4.23 8.60
C ILE A 104 -5.57 4.84 7.30
N ALA A 105 -6.39 4.95 6.25
CA ALA A 105 -5.98 5.56 4.99
C ALA A 105 -5.63 7.04 5.11
N GLU A 106 -6.15 7.73 6.12
CA GLU A 106 -5.87 9.15 6.39
C GLU A 106 -4.55 9.38 7.14
N ILE A 107 -3.85 8.34 7.61
CA ILE A 107 -2.57 8.51 8.31
C ILE A 107 -1.52 9.02 7.32
N PRO A 108 -0.94 10.22 7.51
CA PRO A 108 0.01 10.80 6.56
C PRO A 108 1.29 9.96 6.36
N PHE A 109 1.99 10.22 5.25
CA PHE A 109 3.30 9.64 4.99
C PHE A 109 4.30 10.05 6.08
N GLY A 110 5.06 9.09 6.63
CA GLY A 110 6.03 9.36 7.70
C GLY A 110 5.40 9.51 9.10
N GLU A 111 4.08 9.53 9.20
CA GLU A 111 3.38 9.60 10.49
C GLU A 111 2.93 8.22 10.97
N GLN A 112 2.68 8.11 12.28
CA GLN A 112 2.19 6.91 12.92
C GLN A 112 1.00 7.25 13.80
N CYS A 113 0.07 6.29 13.91
CA CYS A 113 -1.08 6.40 14.78
C CYS A 113 -1.21 5.10 15.60
N THR A 114 -1.68 5.20 16.83
CA THR A 114 -1.83 4.04 17.69
C THR A 114 -3.14 3.30 17.43
N TYR A 115 -3.18 2.00 17.72
CA TYR A 115 -4.44 1.24 17.70
C TYR A 115 -5.54 1.88 18.58
N ALA A 116 -5.16 2.56 19.67
CA ALA A 116 -6.08 3.22 20.58
C ALA A 116 -6.70 4.49 19.97
N GLU A 117 -5.90 5.30 19.28
CA GLU A 117 -6.37 6.50 18.59
C GLU A 117 -7.33 6.15 17.44
N ILE A 118 -6.97 5.17 16.61
CA ILE A 118 -7.87 4.69 15.54
C ILE A 118 -9.18 4.13 16.14
N ALA A 119 -9.09 3.36 17.23
CA ALA A 119 -10.26 2.81 17.90
C ALA A 119 -11.18 3.91 18.44
N LYS A 120 -10.61 4.97 19.03
CA LYS A 120 -11.33 6.15 19.51
C LYS A 120 -12.04 6.86 18.35
N ASN A 121 -11.35 7.07 17.24
CA ASN A 121 -11.88 7.79 16.06
C ASN A 121 -12.96 7.02 15.30
N THR A 122 -13.05 5.69 15.48
CA THR A 122 -14.01 4.81 14.78
C THR A 122 -14.99 4.13 15.75
N HIS A 123 -15.06 4.66 16.97
CA HIS A 123 -15.94 4.20 18.04
C HIS A 123 -15.92 2.67 18.20
N THR A 124 -14.73 2.09 18.31
CA THR A 124 -14.51 0.65 18.46
C THR A 124 -13.45 0.34 19.51
N HIS A 125 -12.97 -0.90 19.57
CA HIS A 125 -11.91 -1.35 20.46
C HIS A 125 -10.58 -1.55 19.72
N PRO A 126 -9.42 -1.33 20.37
CA PRO A 126 -8.10 -1.57 19.75
C PRO A 126 -7.93 -2.97 19.16
N ARG A 127 -8.59 -3.99 19.75
CA ARG A 127 -8.60 -5.36 19.21
C ARG A 127 -9.29 -5.46 17.85
N ALA A 128 -10.38 -4.72 17.63
CA ALA A 128 -11.07 -4.66 16.35
C ALA A 128 -10.18 -3.99 15.28
N VAL A 129 -9.45 -2.93 15.66
CA VAL A 129 -8.45 -2.29 14.79
C VAL A 129 -7.33 -3.26 14.42
N GLY A 130 -6.82 -4.02 15.39
CA GLY A 130 -5.83 -5.08 15.15
C GLY A 130 -6.33 -6.13 14.16
N SER A 131 -7.59 -6.57 14.29
CA SER A 131 -8.23 -7.48 13.35
C SER A 131 -8.36 -6.86 11.95
N ALA A 132 -8.80 -5.60 11.85
CA ALA A 132 -8.90 -4.89 10.57
C ALA A 132 -7.52 -4.76 9.88
N CYS A 133 -6.46 -4.47 10.63
CA CYS A 133 -5.09 -4.41 10.12
C CYS A 133 -4.61 -5.78 9.61
N LYS A 134 -4.88 -6.86 10.36
CA LYS A 134 -4.53 -8.23 9.98
C LYS A 134 -5.23 -8.68 8.70
N HIS A 135 -6.45 -8.21 8.48
CA HIS A 135 -7.27 -8.54 7.31
C HIS A 135 -7.35 -7.39 6.32
N ASN A 136 -6.37 -6.46 6.30
CA ASN A 136 -6.30 -5.42 5.30
C ASN A 136 -5.90 -6.05 3.94
N PRO A 137 -6.78 -6.08 2.93
CA PRO A 137 -6.43 -6.62 1.64
C PRO A 137 -5.63 -5.63 0.79
N PHE A 138 -5.52 -4.36 1.19
CA PHE A 138 -4.94 -3.28 0.39
C PHE A 138 -3.67 -2.72 1.05
N LEU A 139 -2.71 -3.60 1.35
CA LEU A 139 -1.38 -3.21 1.85
C LEU A 139 -0.74 -2.13 0.96
N LEU A 140 0.04 -1.27 1.62
CA LEU A 140 0.66 -0.05 1.08
C LEU A 140 -0.35 1.07 0.75
N PHE A 141 -1.43 0.79 0.01
CA PHE A 141 -2.48 1.77 -0.29
C PHE A 141 -3.25 2.20 0.96
N ILE A 142 -3.58 1.23 1.82
CA ILE A 142 -4.07 1.48 3.18
C ILE A 142 -2.90 1.16 4.13
N PRO A 143 -2.27 2.18 4.73
CA PRO A 143 -0.95 2.08 5.34
C PRO A 143 -1.01 1.51 6.76
N CYS A 144 -1.52 0.29 6.93
CA CYS A 144 -1.61 -0.33 8.25
C CYS A 144 -0.25 -0.61 8.91
N HIS A 145 0.88 -0.47 8.19
CA HIS A 145 2.23 -0.48 8.75
C HIS A 145 2.51 0.73 9.66
N ARG A 146 1.77 1.84 9.46
CA ARG A 146 1.80 3.06 10.29
C ARG A 146 0.99 2.93 11.59
N VAL A 147 0.20 1.87 11.74
CA VAL A 147 -0.56 1.62 12.97
C VAL A 147 0.30 0.89 13.99
N VAL A 148 0.49 1.49 15.15
CA VAL A 148 1.46 1.01 16.17
C VAL A 148 0.83 0.75 17.52
N ARG A 149 1.51 -0.08 18.31
CA ARG A 149 1.18 -0.28 19.73
C ARG A 149 1.84 0.83 20.54
N THR A 150 1.22 1.21 21.65
CA THR A 150 1.82 2.11 22.64
C THR A 150 2.97 1.45 23.39
N CYS A 151 2.97 0.12 23.51
CA CYS A 151 4.04 -0.66 24.11
C CYS A 151 4.20 -2.05 23.46
N GLY A 152 5.44 -2.56 23.49
CA GLY A 152 5.82 -3.85 22.92
C GLY A 152 5.99 -3.83 21.40
N SER A 153 6.29 -4.99 20.81
CA SER A 153 6.47 -5.14 19.37
C SER A 153 5.13 -5.21 18.63
N SER A 154 5.05 -4.55 17.48
CA SER A 154 3.92 -4.68 16.55
C SER A 154 4.21 -5.82 15.56
N SER A 155 3.19 -6.61 15.24
CA SER A 155 3.24 -7.55 14.12
C SER A 155 2.66 -6.91 12.87
N TYR A 156 3.19 -7.28 11.71
CA TYR A 156 2.71 -6.81 10.41
C TYR A 156 2.39 -8.02 9.53
N VAL A 157 1.27 -7.98 8.81
CA VAL A 157 0.78 -9.14 8.05
C VAL A 157 1.71 -9.54 6.90
N ALA A 158 2.45 -8.59 6.33
CA ALA A 158 3.51 -8.84 5.35
C ALA A 158 4.89 -9.09 5.99
N GLY A 159 4.97 -9.24 7.31
CA GLY A 159 6.21 -9.52 8.05
C GLY A 159 6.90 -8.26 8.57
N ILE A 160 7.60 -8.41 9.69
CA ILE A 160 8.24 -7.28 10.40
C ILE A 160 9.34 -6.62 9.57
N SER A 161 10.08 -7.40 8.76
CA SER A 161 11.14 -6.88 7.88
C SER A 161 10.58 -5.88 6.87
N ILE A 162 9.43 -6.18 6.24
CA ILE A 162 8.78 -5.28 5.29
C ILE A 162 8.30 -4.03 6.00
N ARG A 163 7.68 -4.16 7.18
CA ARG A 163 7.28 -3.00 7.98
C ARG A 163 8.47 -2.07 8.25
N ASN A 164 9.61 -2.62 8.65
CA ASN A 164 10.80 -1.83 8.95
C ASN A 164 11.37 -1.15 7.69
N ILE A 165 11.37 -1.82 6.54
CA ILE A 165 11.74 -1.20 5.25
C ILE A 165 10.86 0.01 4.97
N LEU A 166 9.54 -0.13 5.08
CA LEU A 166 8.59 0.96 4.82
C LEU A 166 8.79 2.12 5.79
N ILE A 167 8.83 1.86 7.10
CA ILE A 167 9.01 2.92 8.11
C ILE A 167 10.36 3.63 7.93
N ASN A 168 11.45 2.90 7.68
CA ASN A 168 12.76 3.51 7.46
C ASN A 168 12.78 4.36 6.19
N PHE A 169 12.14 3.90 5.12
CA PHE A 169 12.00 4.68 3.89
C PHE A 169 11.19 5.96 4.10
N GLU A 170 10.08 5.86 4.82
CA GLU A 170 9.21 7.00 5.10
C GLU A 170 9.87 8.05 6.03
N ASN A 171 10.78 7.62 6.90
CA ASN A 171 11.49 8.49 7.84
C ASN A 171 12.85 9.00 7.34
N ALA A 172 13.37 8.47 6.23
CA ALA A 172 14.60 9.00 5.63
C ALA A 172 14.32 10.40 5.06
N PHE A 173 15.25 11.34 5.19
CA PHE A 173 15.17 12.67 4.58
C PHE A 173 16.09 12.73 3.36
#